data_AF-A0A3S4HSP6-F1
#
_entry.id   AF-A0A3S4HSP6-F1
#
_cell.length_a   1.000
_cell.length_b   1.000
_cell.length_c   1.000
_cell.angle_alpha   90.00
_cell.angle_beta   90.00
_cell.angle_gamma   90.00
#
_symmetry.space_group_name_H-M   'P 1'
#
loop_
_entity.id
_entity.type
_entity.pdbx_description
1 polymer ?
#
loop_
_entity_poly.entity_id
_entity_poly.type
_entity_poly.pdbx_seq_one_letter_code
_entity_poly.pdbx_strand_id
1 'polypeptide(L)'
;MIIGGFLGVVNKTGAIDAGIERVTIKLNGKDEWMIPILMALFAAGGTIYGMAEESLPFYTLLVPVMMAARFDPLVAAATVLLGAGIGTLGSTINPFATVIAANAAGIPFTQGMLMRVLLLIVGYILCVFWVMRYARKVRAHPELSIVADKMAENRAHFLGNRANTLLEFTATRKWVLLIFAASFAVMIYGVAVSRLVDGGNLRRFSGGGDYRWRDNADG
;
A
#
# COMPACT_ATOMS: atom_id res chain seq x y z
N MET A 1 -7.43 -13.83 5.41
CA MET A 1 -7.51 -15.10 4.65
C MET A 1 -8.18 -15.00 3.27
N ILE A 2 -8.84 -13.89 2.91
CA ILE A 2 -9.48 -13.72 1.58
C ILE A 2 -8.47 -13.28 0.49
N ILE A 3 -7.47 -12.47 0.86
CA ILE A 3 -6.51 -11.90 -0.10
C ILE A 3 -5.57 -12.97 -0.69
N GLY A 4 -5.14 -13.96 0.10
CA GLY A 4 -4.37 -15.10 -0.38
C GLY A 4 -5.16 -15.99 -1.35
N GLY A 5 -6.47 -16.17 -1.11
CA GLY A 5 -7.36 -16.89 -2.02
C GLY A 5 -7.56 -16.16 -3.36
N PHE A 6 -7.76 -14.84 -3.32
CA PHE A 6 -7.82 -13.99 -4.52
C PHE A 6 -6.53 -14.08 -5.33
N LEU A 7 -5.36 -13.95 -4.70
CA LEU A 7 -4.07 -14.06 -5.39
C LEU A 7 -3.83 -15.46 -5.94
N GLY A 8 -4.28 -16.52 -5.26
CA GLY A 8 -4.28 -17.87 -5.80
C GLY A 8 -5.08 -18.00 -7.11
N VAL A 9 -6.25 -17.36 -7.18
CA VAL A 9 -7.08 -17.31 -8.40
C VAL A 9 -6.40 -16.46 -9.49
N VAL A 10 -5.88 -15.29 -9.15
CA VAL A 10 -5.14 -14.42 -10.09
C VAL A 10 -3.91 -15.14 -10.66
N ASN A 11 -3.19 -15.89 -9.83
CA ASN A 11 -2.05 -16.69 -10.27
C ASN A 11 -2.50 -17.81 -11.23
N LYS A 12 -3.61 -18.50 -10.92
CA LYS A 12 -4.21 -19.50 -11.82
C LYS A 12 -4.70 -18.92 -13.16
N THR A 13 -5.02 -17.63 -13.24
CA THR A 13 -5.50 -16.98 -14.47
C THR A 13 -4.39 -16.56 -15.44
N GLY A 14 -3.11 -16.73 -15.08
CA GLY A 14 -1.96 -16.28 -15.88
C GLY A 14 -1.88 -14.75 -16.03
N ALA A 15 -2.62 -13.98 -15.22
CA ALA A 15 -2.58 -12.52 -15.27
C ALA A 15 -1.22 -11.96 -14.84
N ILE A 16 -0.53 -12.66 -13.93
CA ILE A 16 0.83 -12.34 -13.49
C ILE A 16 1.81 -12.53 -14.64
N ASP A 17 1.66 -13.62 -15.39
CA ASP A 17 2.51 -13.97 -16.53
C ASP A 17 2.39 -12.94 -17.66
N ALA A 18 1.16 -12.57 -18.01
CA ALA A 18 0.89 -11.51 -18.98
C ALA A 18 1.46 -10.14 -18.53
N GLY A 19 1.44 -9.86 -17.22
CA GLY A 19 2.05 -8.66 -16.65
C GLY A 19 3.57 -8.64 -16.79
N ILE A 20 4.22 -9.77 -16.47
CA ILE A 20 5.67 -10.01 -16.62
C ILE A 20 6.11 -9.83 -18.07
N GLU A 21 5.42 -10.48 -19.01
CA GLU A 21 5.74 -10.42 -20.44
C GLU A 21 5.59 -8.98 -20.97
N ARG A 22 4.51 -8.30 -20.60
CA ARG A 22 4.27 -6.91 -21.01
C ARG A 22 5.29 -5.94 -20.42
N VAL A 23 5.73 -6.16 -19.19
CA VAL A 23 6.81 -5.41 -18.54
C VAL A 23 8.11 -5.61 -19.31
N THR A 24 8.45 -6.86 -19.66
CA THR A 24 9.66 -7.20 -20.42
C THR A 24 9.69 -6.57 -21.81
N ILE A 25 8.53 -6.45 -22.49
CA ILE A 25 8.41 -5.86 -23.84
C ILE A 25 8.33 -4.32 -23.79
N LYS A 26 7.61 -3.76 -22.81
CA LYS A 26 7.27 -2.32 -22.78
C LYS A 26 8.33 -1.45 -22.09
N LEU A 27 9.18 -2.04 -21.25
CA LEU A 27 10.25 -1.31 -20.54
C LEU A 27 11.52 -1.26 -21.38
N ASN A 28 11.46 -0.55 -22.50
CA ASN A 28 12.61 -0.26 -23.34
C ASN A 28 13.46 0.86 -22.69
N GLY A 29 14.15 0.54 -21.60
CA GLY A 29 15.06 1.45 -20.87
C GLY A 29 14.42 2.36 -19.81
N LYS A 30 13.16 2.11 -19.42
CA LYS A 30 12.44 2.86 -18.35
C LYS A 30 12.09 2.00 -17.13
N ASP A 31 12.70 0.83 -17.01
CA ASP A 31 12.59 -0.10 -15.89
C ASP A 31 12.79 0.59 -14.54
N GLU A 32 13.77 1.50 -14.43
CA GLU A 32 14.09 2.21 -13.18
C GLU A 32 12.92 3.07 -12.64
N TRP A 33 11.99 3.52 -13.48
CA TRP A 33 10.80 4.29 -13.04
C TRP A 33 9.75 3.43 -12.34
N MET A 34 9.83 2.10 -12.42
CA MET A 34 8.92 1.21 -11.70
C MET A 34 9.02 1.39 -10.18
N ILE A 35 10.24 1.60 -9.67
CA ILE A 35 10.49 1.75 -8.23
C ILE A 35 9.72 2.95 -7.66
N PRO A 36 9.92 4.21 -8.14
CA PRO A 36 9.22 5.36 -7.57
C PRO A 36 7.69 5.28 -7.76
N ILE A 37 7.21 4.79 -8.91
CA ILE A 37 5.77 4.68 -9.19
C ILE A 37 5.09 3.68 -8.26
N LEU A 38 5.64 2.47 -8.15
CA LEU A 38 5.09 1.45 -7.27
C LEU A 38 5.21 1.88 -5.81
N MET A 39 6.37 2.40 -5.40
CA MET A 39 6.56 2.89 -4.04
C MET A 39 5.58 4.02 -3.69
N ALA A 40 5.25 4.91 -4.62
CA ALA A 40 4.24 5.96 -4.43
C ALA A 40 2.84 5.37 -4.22
N LEU A 41 2.48 4.34 -5.00
CA LEU A 41 1.22 3.62 -4.85
C LEU A 41 1.12 2.96 -3.46
N PHE A 42 2.20 2.31 -3.01
CA PHE A 42 2.26 1.72 -1.68
C PHE A 42 2.24 2.77 -0.57
N ALA A 43 2.92 3.90 -0.74
CA ALA A 43 2.90 5.01 0.21
C ALA A 43 1.52 5.66 0.31
N ALA A 44 0.80 5.79 -0.82
CA ALA A 44 -0.59 6.25 -0.83
C ALA A 44 -1.50 5.31 -0.04
N GLY A 45 -1.39 3.99 -0.26
CA GLY A 45 -2.13 3.00 0.53
C GLY A 45 -1.75 3.06 2.02
N GLY A 46 -0.46 3.16 2.32
CA GLY A 46 0.06 3.26 3.68
C GLY A 46 -0.48 4.48 4.44
N THR A 47 -0.51 5.66 3.80
CA THR A 47 -0.92 6.91 4.47
C THR A 47 -2.43 7.06 4.61
N ILE A 48 -3.20 6.48 3.67
CA ILE A 48 -4.66 6.59 3.66
C ILE A 48 -5.30 5.57 4.59
N TYR A 49 -4.80 4.34 4.65
CA TYR A 49 -5.45 3.27 5.40
C TYR A 49 -4.51 2.34 6.18
N GLY A 50 -3.21 2.60 6.22
CA GLY A 50 -2.30 1.78 7.00
C GLY A 50 -1.99 0.41 6.37
N MET A 51 -1.82 0.36 5.04
CA MET A 51 -1.59 -0.87 4.25
C MET A 51 -0.32 -1.67 4.58
N ALA A 52 0.44 -1.38 5.65
CA ALA A 52 1.72 -2.05 5.90
C ALA A 52 1.56 -3.60 5.94
N GLU A 53 0.61 -4.10 6.73
CA GLU A 53 0.35 -5.54 6.86
C GLU A 53 -0.38 -6.11 5.64
N GLU A 54 -1.31 -5.33 5.08
CA GLU A 54 -2.07 -5.69 3.88
C GLU A 54 -1.22 -5.68 2.59
N SER A 55 0.03 -5.21 2.67
CA SER A 55 0.98 -5.21 1.54
C SER A 55 1.66 -6.57 1.33
N LEU A 56 1.71 -7.44 2.34
CA LEU A 56 2.37 -8.76 2.31
C LEU A 56 1.95 -9.65 1.12
N PRO A 57 0.66 -9.69 0.74
CA PRO A 57 0.24 -10.53 -0.38
C PRO A 57 0.80 -10.03 -1.73
N PHE A 58 1.04 -8.73 -1.88
CA PHE A 58 1.57 -8.13 -3.12
C PHE A 58 3.01 -8.54 -3.43
N TYR A 59 3.78 -9.03 -2.46
CA TYR A 59 5.15 -9.51 -2.69
C TYR A 59 5.16 -10.69 -3.65
N THR A 60 4.19 -11.61 -3.53
CA THR A 60 4.06 -12.77 -4.42
C THR A 60 3.77 -12.39 -5.87
N LEU A 61 3.17 -11.21 -6.09
CA LEU A 61 2.86 -10.67 -7.40
C LEU A 61 4.01 -9.82 -7.96
N LEU A 62 4.53 -8.89 -7.15
CA LEU A 62 5.44 -7.85 -7.61
C LEU A 62 6.89 -8.32 -7.67
N VAL A 63 7.31 -9.26 -6.82
CA VAL A 63 8.67 -9.79 -6.86
C VAL A 63 8.97 -10.45 -8.22
N PRO A 64 8.15 -11.40 -8.73
CA PRO A 64 8.36 -11.95 -10.08
C PRO A 64 8.32 -10.92 -11.20
N VAL A 65 7.42 -9.93 -11.11
CA VAL A 65 7.27 -8.86 -12.11
C VAL A 65 8.52 -7.97 -12.17
N MET A 66 9.02 -7.56 -11.01
CA MET A 66 10.23 -6.72 -10.95
C MET A 66 11.49 -7.52 -11.28
N MET A 67 11.55 -8.81 -10.93
CA MET A 67 12.63 -9.69 -11.37
C MET A 67 12.65 -9.87 -12.89
N ALA A 68 11.50 -9.99 -13.54
CA ALA A 68 11.42 -10.01 -14.99
C ALA A 68 11.87 -8.67 -15.62
N ALA A 69 11.62 -7.56 -14.93
CA ALA A 69 12.18 -6.24 -15.26
C ALA A 69 13.69 -6.10 -14.93
N ARG A 70 14.39 -7.21 -14.61
CA ARG A 70 15.82 -7.28 -14.29
C ARG A 70 16.22 -6.64 -12.96
N PHE A 71 15.27 -6.45 -12.05
CA PHE A 71 15.56 -6.05 -10.68
C PHE A 71 15.89 -7.25 -9.80
N ASP A 72 16.67 -6.98 -8.77
CA ASP A 72 16.93 -7.92 -7.69
C ASP A 72 15.65 -8.16 -6.85
N PRO A 73 15.40 -9.40 -6.34
CA PRO A 73 14.24 -9.68 -5.49
C PRO A 73 14.15 -8.76 -4.27
N LEU A 74 15.28 -8.35 -3.70
CA LEU A 74 15.32 -7.41 -2.58
C LEU A 74 14.85 -6.01 -2.99
N VAL A 75 15.17 -5.55 -4.20
CA VAL A 75 14.68 -4.26 -4.72
C VAL A 75 13.15 -4.29 -4.78
N ALA A 76 12.58 -5.41 -5.23
CA ALA A 76 11.14 -5.58 -5.31
C ALA A 76 10.49 -5.60 -3.92
N ALA A 77 11.03 -6.39 -3.00
CA ALA A 77 10.57 -6.44 -1.62
C ALA A 77 10.69 -5.08 -0.92
N ALA A 78 11.82 -4.39 -1.06
CA ALA A 78 12.06 -3.08 -0.47
C ALA A 78 11.13 -2.01 -1.04
N THR A 79 10.77 -2.08 -2.33
CA THR A 79 9.82 -1.16 -2.96
C THR A 79 8.44 -1.23 -2.30
N VAL A 80 7.96 -2.45 -2.02
CA VAL A 80 6.68 -2.68 -1.34
C VAL A 80 6.79 -2.30 0.13
N LEU A 81 7.82 -2.80 0.82
CA LEU A 81 8.01 -2.63 2.26
C LEU A 81 8.18 -1.17 2.65
N LEU A 82 9.13 -0.47 2.02
CA LEU A 82 9.44 0.91 2.36
C LEU A 82 8.34 1.85 1.88
N GLY A 83 7.71 1.56 0.73
CA GLY A 83 6.56 2.33 0.26
C GLY A 83 5.40 2.28 1.25
N ALA A 84 4.95 1.08 1.62
CA ALA A 84 3.83 0.93 2.55
C ALA A 84 4.19 1.44 3.94
N GLY A 85 5.39 1.11 4.41
CA GLY A 85 5.92 1.53 5.71
C GLY A 85 6.02 3.05 5.85
N ILE A 86 6.61 3.74 4.87
CA ILE A 86 6.73 5.22 4.95
C ILE A 86 5.38 5.91 4.82
N GLY A 87 4.47 5.34 4.01
CA GLY A 87 3.08 5.77 3.95
C GLY A 87 2.43 5.73 5.33
N THR A 88 2.54 4.58 6.01
CA THR A 88 1.97 4.40 7.35
C THR A 88 2.66 5.27 8.39
N LEU A 89 3.97 5.49 8.27
CA LEU A 89 4.70 6.40 9.15
C LEU A 89 4.22 7.86 8.99
N GLY A 90 3.95 8.30 7.75
CA GLY A 90 3.40 9.62 7.42
C GLY A 90 1.88 9.74 7.52
N SER A 91 1.19 8.77 8.13
CA SER A 91 -0.28 8.58 8.13
C SER A 91 -1.12 9.86 8.20
N THR A 92 -1.58 10.33 7.04
CA THR A 92 -2.37 11.57 6.91
C THR A 92 -3.80 11.41 7.42
N ILE A 93 -4.56 10.48 6.81
CA ILE A 93 -5.99 10.26 7.09
C ILE A 93 -6.30 8.83 7.55
N ASN A 94 -5.27 8.07 7.90
CA ASN A 94 -5.37 6.69 8.36
C ASN A 94 -6.36 6.53 9.53
N PRO A 95 -7.50 5.85 9.33
CA PRO A 95 -8.51 5.70 10.36
C PRO A 95 -8.12 4.73 11.47
N PHE A 96 -7.17 3.82 11.21
CA PHE A 96 -6.75 2.79 12.16
C PHE A 96 -5.62 3.25 13.09
N ALA A 97 -4.94 4.35 12.75
CA ALA A 97 -3.87 4.93 13.56
C ALA A 97 -4.18 6.38 13.90
N THR A 98 -3.98 7.27 12.92
CA THR A 98 -4.03 8.73 13.11
C THR A 98 -5.34 9.23 13.70
N VAL A 99 -6.47 8.72 13.21
CA VAL A 99 -7.76 9.27 13.66
C VAL A 99 -8.19 8.70 15.00
N ILE A 100 -7.94 7.41 15.27
CA ILE A 100 -8.19 6.84 16.60
C ILE A 100 -7.36 7.57 17.66
N ALA A 101 -6.07 7.82 17.36
CA ALA A 101 -5.19 8.56 18.26
C ALA A 101 -5.68 10.00 18.49
N ALA A 102 -6.11 10.70 17.43
CA ALA A 102 -6.64 12.06 17.53
C ALA A 102 -7.93 12.11 18.37
N ASN A 103 -8.84 11.16 18.15
CA ASN A 103 -10.07 11.04 18.93
C ASN A 103 -9.78 10.76 20.41
N ALA A 104 -8.83 9.86 20.71
CA ALA A 104 -8.42 9.56 22.07
C ALA A 104 -7.77 10.76 22.78
N ALA A 105 -7.05 11.60 22.03
CA ALA A 105 -6.45 12.84 22.54
C ALA A 105 -7.44 14.03 22.56
N GLY A 106 -8.67 13.86 22.09
CA GLY A 106 -9.67 14.94 22.05
C GLY A 106 -9.34 16.07 21.07
N ILE A 107 -8.48 15.81 20.08
CA ILE A 107 -8.03 16.79 19.09
C ILE A 107 -8.52 16.46 17.68
N PRO A 108 -8.67 17.46 16.79
CA PRO A 108 -8.95 17.20 15.38
C PRO A 108 -7.82 16.38 14.74
N PHE A 109 -8.16 15.34 13.95
CA PHE A 109 -7.14 14.54 13.26
C PHE A 109 -6.29 15.35 12.25
N THR A 110 -6.80 16.50 11.80
CA THR A 110 -6.10 17.44 10.92
C THR A 110 -4.99 18.20 11.65
N GLN A 111 -4.99 18.21 12.98
CA GLN A 111 -3.92 18.81 13.77
C GLN A 111 -2.63 18.02 13.56
N GLY A 112 -1.56 18.73 13.20
CA GLY A 112 -0.27 18.11 12.84
C GLY A 112 -0.20 17.56 11.40
N MET A 113 -1.20 17.80 10.55
CA MET A 113 -1.21 17.34 9.15
C MET A 113 0.04 17.79 8.37
N LEU A 114 0.47 19.04 8.56
CA LEU A 114 1.66 19.57 7.90
C LEU A 114 2.91 18.73 8.22
N MET A 115 3.12 18.40 9.49
CA MET A 115 4.27 17.59 9.93
C MET A 115 4.22 16.18 9.35
N ARG A 116 3.03 15.58 9.28
CA ARG A 116 2.82 14.26 8.68
C ARG A 116 3.09 14.26 7.18
N VAL A 117 2.63 15.29 6.46
CA VAL A 117 2.88 15.45 5.02
C VAL A 117 4.36 15.69 4.77
N LEU A 118 5.04 16.52 5.56
CA LEU A 118 6.48 16.73 5.45
C LEU A 118 7.26 15.43 5.71
N LEU A 119 6.91 14.71 6.77
CA LEU A 119 7.51 13.42 7.11
C LEU A 119 7.31 12.39 5.99
N LEU A 120 6.09 12.33 5.43
CA LEU A 120 5.76 11.48 4.29
C LEU A 120 6.60 11.81 3.06
N ILE A 121 6.67 13.10 2.66
CA ILE A 121 7.39 13.52 1.45
C ILE A 121 8.90 13.31 1.62
N VAL A 122 9.48 13.78 2.72
CA VAL A 122 10.92 13.66 2.98
C VAL A 122 11.31 12.20 3.09
N GLY A 123 10.56 11.43 3.88
CA GLY A 123 10.80 10.00 4.04
C GLY A 123 10.64 9.23 2.73
N TYR A 124 9.61 9.53 1.94
CA TYR A 124 9.39 8.91 0.64
C TYR A 124 10.58 9.17 -0.30
N ILE A 125 11.05 10.42 -0.40
CA ILE A 125 12.19 10.77 -1.23
C ILE A 125 13.45 10.02 -0.78
N LEU A 126 13.70 9.92 0.52
CA LEU A 126 14.84 9.19 1.08
C LEU A 126 14.76 7.69 0.76
N CYS A 127 13.60 7.07 0.96
CA CYS A 127 13.37 5.66 0.64
C CYS A 127 13.53 5.38 -0.86
N VAL A 128 12.92 6.20 -1.73
CA VAL A 128 13.06 6.07 -3.18
C VAL A 128 14.52 6.21 -3.58
N PHE A 129 15.21 7.24 -3.09
CA PHE A 129 16.62 7.47 -3.40
C PHE A 129 17.48 6.27 -3.00
N TRP A 130 17.26 5.73 -1.80
CA TRP A 130 18.02 4.58 -1.29
C TRP A 130 17.76 3.33 -2.13
N VAL A 131 16.50 3.00 -2.44
CA VAL A 131 16.17 1.82 -3.26
C VAL A 131 16.69 1.98 -4.69
N MET A 132 16.56 3.17 -5.28
CA MET A 132 17.09 3.46 -6.63
C MET A 132 18.63 3.38 -6.66
N ARG A 133 19.30 3.84 -5.61
CA ARG A 133 20.76 3.70 -5.47
C ARG A 133 21.15 2.23 -5.36
N TYR A 134 20.45 1.46 -4.52
CA TYR A 134 20.70 0.03 -4.36
C TYR A 134 20.44 -0.74 -5.66
N ALA A 135 19.32 -0.48 -6.33
CA ALA A 135 18.96 -1.11 -7.60
C ALA A 135 20.02 -0.86 -8.68
N ARG A 136 20.49 0.39 -8.83
CA ARG A 136 21.57 0.72 -9.78
C ARG A 136 22.89 0.03 -9.43
N LYS A 137 23.24 -0.01 -8.14
CA LYS A 137 24.46 -0.68 -7.65
C LYS A 137 24.42 -2.18 -7.99
N VAL A 138 23.34 -2.87 -7.66
CA VAL A 138 23.19 -4.31 -7.92
C VAL A 138 23.07 -4.62 -9.41
N ARG A 139 22.45 -3.73 -10.19
CA ARG A 139 22.37 -3.88 -11.65
C ARG A 139 23.74 -3.80 -12.32
N ALA A 140 24.60 -2.90 -11.85
CA ALA A 140 25.98 -2.78 -12.36
C ALA A 140 26.89 -3.91 -11.84
N HIS A 141 26.66 -4.35 -10.61
CA HIS A 141 27.46 -5.34 -9.89
C HIS A 141 26.55 -6.33 -9.15
N PRO A 142 26.06 -7.38 -9.84
CA PRO A 142 25.15 -8.38 -9.25
C PRO A 142 25.72 -9.05 -7.99
N GLU A 143 27.03 -9.20 -7.91
CA GLU A 143 27.79 -9.73 -6.77
C GLU A 143 27.64 -8.88 -5.48
N LEU A 144 27.24 -7.62 -5.61
CA LEU A 144 27.01 -6.73 -4.47
C LEU A 144 25.58 -6.83 -3.93
N SER A 145 24.74 -7.70 -4.50
CA SER A 145 23.43 -7.99 -3.93
C SER A 145 23.60 -8.68 -2.59
N ILE A 146 22.82 -8.22 -1.60
CA ILE A 146 22.74 -8.84 -0.27
C ILE A 146 22.21 -10.28 -0.37
N VAL A 147 21.50 -10.61 -1.45
CA VAL A 147 20.95 -11.95 -1.72
C VAL A 147 21.63 -12.63 -2.91
N ALA A 148 22.87 -12.25 -3.24
CA ALA A 148 23.61 -12.78 -4.39
C ALA A 148 23.80 -14.31 -4.31
N ASP A 149 24.01 -14.83 -3.11
CA ASP A 149 24.11 -16.27 -2.79
C ASP A 149 22.83 -17.05 -3.11
N LYS A 150 21.65 -16.41 -2.96
CA LYS A 150 20.34 -17.02 -3.22
C LYS A 150 19.76 -16.66 -4.58
N MET A 151 20.50 -15.93 -5.42
CA MET A 151 19.96 -15.36 -6.66
C MET A 151 19.57 -16.45 -7.67
N ALA A 152 20.35 -17.53 -7.78
CA ALA A 152 20.05 -18.66 -8.66
C ALA A 152 18.78 -19.42 -8.22
N GLU A 153 18.64 -19.68 -6.92
CA GLU A 153 17.47 -20.32 -6.33
C GLU A 153 16.22 -19.46 -6.46
N ASN A 154 16.32 -18.16 -6.15
CA ASN A 154 15.23 -17.20 -6.32
C ASN A 154 14.80 -17.13 -7.79
N ARG A 155 15.76 -17.14 -8.72
CA ARG A 155 15.46 -17.16 -10.15
C ARG A 155 14.73 -18.44 -10.56
N ALA A 156 15.18 -19.61 -10.11
CA ALA A 156 14.50 -20.87 -10.37
C ALA A 156 13.09 -20.91 -9.76
N HIS A 157 12.93 -20.44 -8.51
CA HIS A 157 11.67 -20.43 -7.79
C HIS A 157 10.65 -19.45 -8.39
N PHE A 158 11.07 -18.24 -8.77
CA PHE A 158 10.17 -17.22 -9.27
C PHE A 158 10.00 -17.23 -10.80
N LEU A 159 11.00 -17.69 -11.57
CA LEU A 159 10.98 -17.67 -13.04
C LEU A 159 11.06 -19.06 -13.70
N GLY A 160 11.48 -20.12 -13.00
CA GLY A 160 11.90 -21.39 -13.60
C GLY A 160 10.81 -22.32 -14.16
N ASN A 161 9.53 -21.95 -14.16
CA ASN A 161 8.44 -22.86 -14.52
C ASN A 161 7.46 -22.36 -15.60
N ARG A 162 7.85 -21.39 -16.44
CA ARG A 162 6.87 -20.66 -17.28
C ARG A 162 7.25 -20.64 -18.76
N ALA A 163 6.82 -21.67 -19.48
CA ALA A 163 6.87 -21.75 -20.94
C ALA A 163 5.64 -21.09 -21.56
N ASN A 164 5.89 -20.11 -22.44
CA ASN A 164 5.06 -19.68 -23.58
C ASN A 164 3.54 -19.88 -23.47
N THR A 165 2.81 -18.86 -23.03
CA THR A 165 1.41 -18.72 -23.45
C THR A 165 0.98 -17.26 -23.44
N LEU A 166 0.90 -16.69 -24.64
CA LEU A 166 0.40 -15.34 -24.90
C LEU A 166 -1.03 -15.22 -24.38
N LEU A 167 -1.26 -14.38 -23.37
CA LEU A 167 -2.59 -14.17 -22.77
C LEU A 167 -3.10 -12.75 -23.05
N GLU A 168 -4.17 -12.67 -23.85
CA GLU A 168 -4.79 -11.42 -24.29
C GLU A 168 -5.50 -10.60 -23.20
N PHE A 169 -5.59 -9.30 -23.44
CA PHE A 169 -6.10 -8.29 -22.51
C PHE A 169 -7.64 -8.16 -22.59
N THR A 170 -8.36 -9.02 -21.88
CA THR A 170 -9.84 -9.07 -21.91
C THR A 170 -10.52 -8.02 -20.99
N ALA A 171 -11.71 -7.56 -21.41
CA ALA A 171 -12.51 -6.51 -20.75
C ALA A 171 -12.84 -6.80 -19.27
N THR A 172 -12.89 -8.07 -18.89
CA THR A 172 -13.07 -8.55 -17.51
C THR A 172 -11.98 -8.02 -16.57
N ARG A 173 -10.73 -7.92 -17.06
CA ARG A 173 -9.59 -7.43 -16.25
C ARG A 173 -9.72 -5.93 -15.93
N LYS A 174 -10.36 -5.16 -16.81
CA LYS A 174 -10.63 -3.73 -16.61
C LYS A 174 -11.69 -3.51 -15.53
N TRP A 175 -12.71 -4.35 -15.48
CA TRP A 175 -13.77 -4.31 -14.45
C TRP A 175 -13.24 -4.66 -13.07
N VAL A 176 -12.34 -5.64 -12.93
CA VAL A 176 -11.74 -5.98 -11.62
C VAL A 176 -10.94 -4.81 -11.04
N LEU A 177 -10.13 -4.12 -11.85
CA LEU A 177 -9.38 -2.95 -11.40
C LEU A 177 -10.31 -1.80 -10.98
N LEU A 178 -11.42 -1.61 -11.71
CA LEU A 178 -12.40 -0.57 -11.42
C LEU A 178 -13.17 -0.86 -10.12
N ILE A 179 -13.56 -2.11 -9.89
CA ILE A 179 -14.23 -2.54 -8.64
C ILE A 179 -13.27 -2.41 -7.45
N PHE A 180 -12.00 -2.76 -7.62
CA PHE A 180 -10.98 -2.60 -6.59
C PHE A 180 -10.78 -1.12 -6.23
N ALA A 181 -10.65 -0.24 -7.23
CA ALA A 181 -10.56 1.21 -6.97
C ALA A 181 -11.83 1.76 -6.31
N ALA A 182 -13.01 1.27 -6.71
CA ALA A 182 -14.29 1.67 -6.14
C ALA A 182 -14.46 1.21 -4.68
N SER A 183 -14.00 0.01 -4.30
CA SER A 183 -14.07 -0.45 -2.91
C SER A 183 -13.19 0.39 -1.99
N PHE A 184 -12.02 0.81 -2.45
CA PHE A 184 -11.18 1.79 -1.73
C PHE A 184 -11.88 3.14 -1.59
N ALA A 185 -12.50 3.66 -2.65
CA ALA A 185 -13.23 4.92 -2.59
C ALA A 185 -14.42 4.86 -1.61
N VAL A 186 -15.18 3.76 -1.61
CA VAL A 186 -16.30 3.53 -0.67
C VAL A 186 -15.81 3.44 0.77
N MET A 187 -14.69 2.74 1.01
CA MET A 187 -14.10 2.64 2.35
C MET A 187 -13.68 4.02 2.87
N ILE A 188 -12.99 4.83 2.05
CA ILE A 188 -12.58 6.19 2.41
C ILE A 188 -13.80 7.08 2.67
N TYR A 189 -14.81 7.01 1.81
CA TYR A 189 -16.05 7.76 1.94
C TYR A 189 -16.84 7.36 3.19
N GLY A 190 -16.97 6.07 3.48
CA GLY A 190 -17.66 5.56 4.66
C GLY A 190 -17.04 6.10 5.96
N VAL A 191 -15.71 6.04 6.06
CA VAL A 191 -14.98 6.60 7.21
C VAL A 191 -15.15 8.12 7.33
N ALA A 192 -15.19 8.84 6.20
CA ALA A 192 -15.39 10.29 6.21
C ALA A 192 -16.83 10.69 6.59
N VAL A 193 -17.82 9.94 6.12
CA VAL A 193 -19.26 10.23 6.31
C VAL A 193 -19.75 9.81 7.68
N SER A 194 -19.29 8.68 8.23
CA SER A 194 -19.60 8.30 9.62
C SER A 194 -19.23 9.43 10.58
N ARG A 195 -18.15 10.17 10.30
CA ARG A 195 -17.74 11.33 11.13
C ARG A 195 -18.56 12.60 10.91
N LEU A 196 -19.18 12.79 9.74
CA LEU A 196 -20.14 13.88 9.52
C LEU A 196 -21.48 13.60 10.22
N VAL A 197 -21.89 12.33 10.26
CA VAL A 197 -23.10 11.88 10.95
C VAL A 197 -22.91 11.97 12.48
N ASP A 198 -21.75 11.56 13.00
CA ASP A 198 -21.46 11.62 14.44
C ASP A 198 -21.19 13.06 14.94
N GLY A 199 -20.58 13.92 14.12
CA GLY A 199 -20.41 15.34 14.42
C GLY A 199 -21.74 16.12 14.52
N GLY A 200 -22.79 15.64 13.85
CA GLY A 200 -24.15 16.18 13.97
C GLY A 200 -24.88 15.74 15.26
N ASN A 201 -24.63 14.52 15.73
CA ASN A 201 -25.27 14.00 16.94
C ASN A 201 -24.68 14.57 18.24
N LEU A 202 -23.39 14.92 18.26
CA LEU A 202 -22.74 15.54 19.43
C LEU A 202 -23.31 16.94 19.78
N ARG A 203 -23.90 17.66 18.81
CA ARG A 203 -24.59 18.94 19.07
C ARG A 203 -25.99 18.77 19.66
N ARG A 204 -26.61 17.58 19.54
CA ARG A 204 -27.95 17.31 20.07
C ARG A 204 -27.92 16.86 21.55
N PHE A 205 -26.79 16.31 22.01
CA PHE A 205 -26.61 15.90 23.41
C PHE A 205 -26.06 17.00 24.33
N SER A 206 -25.60 18.14 23.80
CA SER A 206 -25.11 19.27 24.60
C SER A 206 -26.18 20.34 24.90
N GLY A 207 -27.43 20.14 24.48
CA GLY A 207 -28.47 21.18 24.46
C GLY A 207 -29.74 20.89 25.25
N GLY A 208 -29.69 20.09 26.32
CA GLY A 208 -30.88 19.87 27.16
C GLY A 208 -30.66 18.82 28.25
N GLY A 209 -30.19 19.26 29.42
CA GLY A 209 -30.05 18.44 30.61
C GLY A 209 -30.18 19.32 31.84
N ASP A 210 -31.42 19.67 32.17
CA ASP A 210 -31.79 20.37 33.40
C ASP A 210 -31.54 19.44 34.60
N TYR A 211 -30.61 19.82 35.47
CA TYR A 211 -30.17 19.00 36.61
C TYR A 211 -31.10 19.25 37.81
N ARG A 212 -32.07 18.35 38.01
CA ARG A 212 -32.90 18.27 39.23
C ARG A 212 -32.83 16.87 39.83
N TRP A 213 -31.76 16.57 40.59
CA TRP A 213 -31.60 15.29 41.32
C TRP A 213 -30.86 15.43 42.65
N ARG A 214 -31.11 16.50 43.41
CA ARG A 214 -30.68 16.62 44.80
C ARG A 214 -31.79 17.34 45.56
N ASP A 215 -32.69 16.57 46.16
CA ASP A 215 -33.60 16.98 47.26
C ASP A 215 -34.45 15.79 47.76
N ASN A 216 -33.94 14.56 47.74
CA ASN A 216 -34.68 13.43 48.33
C ASN A 216 -33.77 12.32 48.86
N ALA A 217 -32.72 12.73 49.57
CA ALA A 217 -32.04 11.90 50.54
C ALA A 217 -31.86 12.78 51.78
N ASP A 218 -32.44 12.32 52.89
CA ASP A 218 -32.21 12.77 54.27
C ASP A 218 -33.25 13.78 54.83
N GLY A 219 -34.22 13.25 55.62
CA GLY A 219 -34.86 13.99 56.73
C GLY A 219 -36.33 14.35 56.57
#